data_AF-A0A379FEV4-F1
#
_entry.id   AF-A0A379FEV4-F1
#
_cell.length_a   1.000
_cell.length_b   1.000
_cell.length_c   1.000
_cell.angle_alpha   90.00
_cell.angle_beta   90.00
_cell.angle_gamma   90.00
#
_symmetry.space_group_name_H-M   'P 1'
#
loop_
_entity.id
_entity.type
_entity.pdbx_description
1 polymer ?
#
loop_
_entity_poly.entity_id
_entity_poly.type
_entity_poly.pdbx_seq_one_letter_code
_entity_poly.pdbx_strand_id
1 'polypeptide(L)' 'MDFRKIVVINLVFLIGGVPGNFQVSAQLGESPFFVIEADEYDSAFFDKRSKFVHYSPRTLILNNLEFDHADIFDD' A
#
# COMPACT_ATOMS: atom_id res chain seq x y z
N MET A 1 -26.41 7.51 3.30
CA MET A 1 -25.08 8.12 3.44
C MET A 1 -24.16 7.29 2.57
N ASP A 2 -23.62 7.90 1.53
CA ASP A 2 -22.86 7.24 0.47
C ASP A 2 -21.37 7.51 0.70
N PHE A 3 -20.56 6.46 0.87
CA PHE A 3 -19.10 6.54 1.04
C PHE A 3 -18.36 6.88 -0.28
N ARG A 4 -19.07 7.12 -1.40
CA ARG A 4 -18.50 7.22 -2.76
C ARG A 4 -17.84 8.54 -3.15
N LYS A 5 -17.41 9.37 -2.20
CA LYS A 5 -16.54 10.50 -2.52
C LYS A 5 -15.32 10.50 -1.62
N ILE A 6 -14.33 9.68 -2.00
CA ILE A 6 -12.94 10.00 -1.71
C ILE A 6 -12.70 11.38 -2.32
N VAL A 7 -12.37 12.36 -1.49
CA VAL A 7 -11.89 13.66 -1.96
C VAL A 7 -10.60 13.37 -2.71
N VAL A 8 -10.66 13.39 -4.05
CA VAL A 8 -9.48 13.28 -4.89
C VAL A 8 -8.79 14.65 -4.86
N ILE A 9 -8.02 14.88 -3.80
CA ILE A 9 -6.82 15.70 -3.91
C ILE A 9 -5.95 14.99 -4.97
N ASN A 10 -5.17 15.72 -5.77
CA ASN A 10 -4.31 15.11 -6.79
C ASN A 10 -3.17 14.29 -6.12
N LEU A 11 -3.51 13.08 -5.65
CA LEU A 11 -2.67 12.18 -4.85
C LEU A 11 -1.58 11.54 -5.69
N VAL A 12 -0.45 11.26 -5.05
CA VAL A 12 0.50 10.26 -5.54
C VAL A 12 0.02 8.90 -5.02
N PHE A 13 -0.01 7.84 -5.84
CA PHE A 13 -0.36 6.50 -5.37
C PHE A 13 0.36 5.35 -6.09
N LEU A 14 0.47 4.20 -5.42
CA LEU A 14 0.92 2.90 -5.94
C LEU A 14 0.13 1.76 -5.28
N ILE A 15 -0.68 1.07 -6.06
CA ILE A 15 -1.61 0.02 -5.58
C ILE A 15 -1.55 -1.20 -6.50
N GLY A 16 -1.86 -2.39 -5.99
CA GLY A 16 -1.67 -3.67 -6.67
C GLY A 16 -2.66 -3.98 -7.78
N GLY A 17 -3.63 -3.08 -8.03
CA GLY A 17 -4.62 -3.21 -9.09
C GLY A 17 -5.08 -1.85 -9.65
N VAL A 18 -5.91 -1.88 -10.70
CA VAL A 18 -6.54 -0.66 -11.25
C VAL A 18 -7.94 -0.51 -10.65
N PRO A 19 -8.18 0.45 -9.74
CA PRO A 19 -9.51 0.64 -9.18
C PRO A 19 -10.47 1.17 -10.24
N GLY A 20 -11.76 0.83 -10.14
CA GLY A 20 -12.75 1.16 -11.16
C GLY A 20 -12.96 2.66 -11.43
N ASN A 21 -12.47 3.54 -10.54
CA ASN A 21 -12.50 4.99 -10.70
C ASN A 21 -11.19 5.61 -11.21
N PHE A 22 -10.15 4.81 -11.47
CA PHE A 22 -8.87 5.23 -12.03
C PHE A 22 -8.54 4.45 -13.31
N GLN A 23 -7.61 4.97 -14.11
CA GLN A 23 -7.16 4.32 -15.35
C GLN A 23 -5.85 3.55 -15.17
N VAL A 24 -5.14 3.79 -14.07
CA VAL A 24 -3.81 3.26 -13.79
C VAL A 24 -3.72 2.84 -12.33
N SER A 25 -2.78 1.95 -12.03
CA SER A 25 -2.49 1.48 -10.67
C SER A 25 -1.41 2.30 -9.95
N ALA A 26 -0.75 3.21 -10.67
CA ALA A 26 0.21 4.15 -10.10
C ALA A 26 0.15 5.48 -10.84
N GLN A 27 0.23 6.58 -10.10
CA GLN A 27 0.24 7.93 -10.67
C GLN A 27 1.00 8.88 -9.74
N LEU A 28 1.75 9.81 -10.34
CA LEU A 28 2.28 10.98 -9.64
C LEU A 28 1.21 12.08 -9.59
N GLY A 29 1.11 12.73 -8.44
CA GLY A 29 0.26 13.90 -8.22
C GLY A 29 1.02 15.05 -7.54
N GLU A 30 0.32 16.15 -7.28
CA GLU A 30 0.87 17.36 -6.68
C GLU A 30 0.64 17.44 -5.16
N SER A 31 -0.19 16.56 -4.63
CA SER A 31 -0.47 16.45 -3.21
C SER A 31 0.76 16.04 -2.40
N PRO A 32 0.93 16.52 -1.17
CA PRO A 32 1.95 16.00 -0.25
C PRO A 32 1.63 14.59 0.27
N PHE A 33 0.45 14.04 -0.05
CA PHE A 33 0.03 12.70 0.38
C PHE A 33 0.40 11.64 -0.67
N PHE A 34 1.02 10.56 -0.19
CA PHE A 34 1.28 9.34 -0.94
C PHE A 34 0.50 8.17 -0.34
N VAL A 35 -0.24 7.44 -1.17
CA VAL A 35 -0.99 6.24 -0.77
C VAL A 35 -0.37 5.01 -1.42
N ILE A 36 0.03 4.04 -0.61
CA ILE A 36 0.69 2.82 -1.08
C ILE A 36 0.14 1.59 -0.36
N GLU A 37 0.02 0.48 -1.08
CA GLU A 37 -0.23 -0.84 -0.48
C GLU A 37 1.02 -1.35 0.25
N ALA A 38 0.86 -1.59 1.55
CA ALA A 38 1.91 -2.05 2.45
C ALA A 38 2.02 -3.58 2.42
N ASP A 39 2.68 -4.09 1.39
CA ASP A 39 2.91 -5.52 1.16
C ASP A 39 3.97 -6.09 2.12
N GLU A 40 3.67 -7.25 2.70
CA GLU A 40 4.42 -7.93 3.75
C GLU A 40 5.60 -8.78 3.26
N TYR A 41 5.71 -9.04 1.96
CA TYR A 41 6.76 -9.90 1.40
C TYR A 41 8.15 -9.27 1.54
N ASP A 42 9.18 -10.11 1.40
CA ASP A 42 10.58 -9.71 1.31
C ASP A 42 10.78 -8.49 0.39
N SER A 43 11.52 -7.50 0.88
CA SER A 43 11.87 -6.32 0.11
C SER A 43 12.82 -6.67 -1.05
N ALA A 44 13.77 -7.57 -0.80
CA ALA A 44 14.72 -8.06 -1.79
C ALA A 44 15.30 -9.42 -1.37
N PHE A 45 16.01 -10.10 -2.28
CA PHE A 45 16.72 -11.34 -1.97
C PHE A 45 17.63 -11.24 -0.71
N PHE A 46 18.25 -10.08 -0.51
CA PHE A 46 19.16 -9.80 0.60
C PHE A 46 18.52 -9.02 1.76
N ASP A 47 17.25 -8.62 1.65
CA ASP A 47 16.51 -7.90 2.68
C ASP A 47 15.15 -8.57 2.91
N LYS A 48 15.14 -9.45 3.92
CA LYS A 48 13.98 -10.26 4.32
C LYS A 48 12.93 -9.50 5.12
N ARG A 49 13.11 -8.19 5.31
CA ARG A 49 12.11 -7.36 5.97
C ARG A 49 10.99 -7.03 4.98
N SER A 50 9.77 -6.97 5.48
CA SER A 50 8.61 -6.54 4.72
C SER A 50 8.82 -5.17 4.09
N LYS A 51 8.34 -4.98 2.85
CA LYS A 51 8.52 -3.73 2.08
C LYS A 51 8.08 -2.49 2.85
N PHE A 52 6.99 -2.61 3.62
CA PHE A 52 6.43 -1.49 4.36
C PHE A 52 7.35 -0.91 5.44
N VAL A 53 8.37 -1.65 5.90
CA VAL A 53 9.40 -1.14 6.82
C VAL A 53 10.16 0.04 6.22
N HIS A 54 10.27 0.11 4.89
CA HIS A 54 10.98 1.17 4.19
C HIS A 54 10.13 2.43 3.97
N TYR A 55 8.80 2.33 4.12
CA TYR A 55 7.89 3.42 3.73
C TYR A 55 7.81 4.54 4.77
N SER A 56 8.20 4.27 6.02
CA SER A 56 8.12 5.21 7.14
C SER A 56 6.77 5.98 7.19
N PRO A 57 5.61 5.28 7.19
CA PRO A 57 4.32 5.93 7.02
C PRO A 57 3.97 6.79 8.24
N ARG A 58 3.41 7.98 7.99
CA ARG A 58 2.79 8.79 9.06
C ARG A 58 1.46 8.21 9.53
N THR A 59 0.75 7.55 8.63
CA THR A 59 -0.54 6.89 8.90
C THR A 59 -0.49 5.49 8.32
N LEU A 60 -0.73 4.49 9.16
CA LEU A 60 -0.80 3.08 8.77
C LEU A 60 -2.21 2.56 9.03
N ILE A 61 -2.77 1.86 8.04
CA ILE A 61 -4.04 1.14 8.18
C ILE A 61 -3.70 -0.35 8.11
N LEU A 62 -3.94 -1.06 9.21
CA LEU A 62 -3.83 -2.52 9.26
C LEU A 62 -5.22 -3.10 9.03
N ASN A 63 -5.39 -3.83 7.92
CA ASN A 63 -6.69 -4.39 7.54
C ASN A 63 -6.95 -5.71 8.29
N ASN A 64 -6.05 -6.68 8.11
CA ASN A 64 -6.11 -8.02 8.69
C ASN A 64 -4.70 -8.42 9.13
N LEU A 65 -4.59 -9.36 10.06
CA LEU A 65 -3.33 -10.00 10.42
C LEU A 65 -3.61 -11.50 10.61
N GLU A 66 -3.25 -12.28 9.60
CA GLU A 66 -3.41 -13.73 9.56
C GLU A 66 -2.05 -14.37 9.29
N PHE A 67 -1.87 -15.61 9.72
CA PHE A 67 -0.65 -16.37 9.44
C PHE A 67 -0.87 -17.24 8.21
N ASP A 68 -0.91 -16.60 7.05
CA ASP A 68 -1.10 -17.22 5.73
C ASP A 68 0.19 -17.32 4.90
N HIS A 69 1.25 -16.60 5.32
CA HIS A 69 2.59 -16.58 4.73
C HIS A 69 3.65 -17.29 5.58
N ALA A 70 3.36 -18.53 5.98
CA ALA A 70 4.24 -19.39 6.78
C ALA A 70 5.55 -19.78 6.05
N ASP A 71 5.63 -19.55 4.74
CA ASP A 71 6.82 -19.76 3.93
C ASP A 71 7.82 -18.59 4.00
N ILE A 72 7.40 -17.43 4.51
CA ILE A 72 8.19 -16.20 4.59
C ILE A 72 8.54 -15.85 6.04
N PHE A 73 7.63 -16.14 6.98
CA PHE A 73 7.81 -15.85 8.41
C PHE A 73 7.89 -17.16 9.19
N ASP A 74 9.02 -17.39 9.86
CA ASP A 74 9.29 -18.66 10.54
C ASP A 74 8.51 -18.82 11.86
N ASP A 75 8.22 -17.72 12.60
CA ASP A 75 7.41 -17.71 13.83
C ASP A 75 7.11 -16.28 14.33
#